data_AF-A0A9E4HMH3-F1
#
_entry.id   AF-A0A9E4HMH3-F1
#
_cell.length_a   1.000
_cell.length_b   1.000
_cell.length_c   1.000
_cell.angle_alpha   90.00
_cell.angle_beta   90.00
_cell.angle_gamma   90.00
#
_symmetry.space_group_name_H-M   'P 1'
#
loop_
_entity.id
_entity.type
_entity.pdbx_description
1 polymer ?
#
loop_
_entity_poly.entity_id
_entity_poly.type
_entity_poly.pdbx_seq_one_letter_code
_entity_poly.pdbx_strand_id
1 'polypeptide(L)'
;MRGKSRDNSRRAKKKVSFLTTEQITYVDWKNEKLLRKFMSERAKIRARRVTGNSAQQQKLVADAIKLAREMALVPYSNRVTTQRQNKERDGRGRAAGPAPRPSGPPPGGAGEDVETDVDDSAVAGEGAEAEAPLVSEEEQA
;
A
#
# COMPACT_ATOMS: atom_id res chain seq x y z
N MET A 1 5.98 -9.08 -17.67
CA MET A 1 6.84 -8.84 -16.48
C MET A 1 5.94 -8.74 -15.23
N ARG A 2 5.77 -9.85 -14.49
CA ARG A 2 4.88 -9.92 -13.31
C ARG A 2 5.59 -9.32 -12.10
N GLY A 3 5.00 -8.28 -11.52
CA GLY A 3 5.55 -7.53 -10.40
C GLY A 3 6.01 -8.44 -9.26
N LYS A 4 7.27 -8.28 -8.87
CA LYS A 4 7.90 -8.97 -7.74
C LYS A 4 7.06 -8.70 -6.48
N SER A 5 6.35 -9.72 -5.98
CA SER A 5 5.61 -9.64 -4.72
C SER A 5 6.60 -9.36 -3.59
N ARG A 6 6.75 -8.08 -3.24
CA ARG A 6 7.50 -7.66 -2.07
C ARG A 6 6.63 -7.96 -0.85
N ASP A 7 7.20 -8.78 0.03
CA ASP A 7 6.88 -8.82 1.46
C ASP A 7 5.58 -9.50 1.92
N ASN A 8 5.33 -10.76 1.52
CA ASN A 8 4.46 -11.65 2.32
C ASN A 8 5.25 -12.42 3.42
N SER A 9 6.57 -12.28 3.49
CA SER A 9 7.45 -13.11 4.33
C SER A 9 7.57 -12.69 5.80
N ARG A 10 6.79 -11.71 6.26
CA ARG A 10 6.62 -11.43 7.69
C ARG A 10 5.15 -11.28 8.01
N ARG A 11 4.37 -12.32 7.77
CA ARG A 11 2.99 -12.43 8.28
C ARG A 11 3.05 -12.30 9.80
N ALA A 12 3.01 -11.06 10.27
CA ALA A 12 3.07 -10.73 11.68
C ALA A 12 1.92 -11.49 12.34
N LYS A 13 2.25 -12.34 13.31
CA LYS A 13 1.28 -13.14 14.04
C LYS A 13 0.20 -12.19 14.56
N LYS A 14 -1.07 -12.56 14.35
CA LYS A 14 -2.21 -11.71 14.74
C LYS A 14 -2.07 -11.39 16.22
N LYS A 15 -1.83 -10.11 16.52
CA LYS A 15 -1.81 -9.62 17.91
C LYS A 15 -3.22 -9.72 18.48
N VAL A 16 -3.32 -10.13 19.74
CA VAL A 16 -4.60 -10.13 20.46
C VAL A 16 -5.01 -8.68 20.73
N SER A 17 -6.28 -8.39 20.54
CA SER A 17 -6.89 -7.09 20.79
C SER A 17 -6.89 -6.76 22.28
N PHE A 18 -6.42 -5.57 22.60
CA PHE A 18 -6.43 -5.04 23.97
C PHE A 18 -7.83 -5.04 24.60
N LEU A 19 -8.86 -4.66 23.83
CA LEU A 19 -10.26 -4.66 24.28
C LEU A 19 -10.77 -6.06 24.68
N THR A 20 -10.25 -7.10 24.04
CA THR A 20 -10.66 -8.48 24.31
C THR A 20 -9.95 -9.04 25.54
N THR A 21 -8.70 -8.61 25.79
CA THR A 21 -7.98 -8.98 27.01
C THR A 21 -8.59 -8.34 28.25
N GLU A 22 -8.95 -7.06 28.18
CA GLU A 22 -9.57 -6.34 29.31
C GLU A 22 -11.10 -6.52 29.39
N GLN A 23 -11.69 -7.33 28.50
CA GLN A 23 -13.14 -7.59 28.43
C GLN A 23 -13.99 -6.31 28.40
N ILE A 24 -13.51 -5.29 27.69
CA ILE A 24 -14.24 -4.02 27.56
C ILE A 24 -15.27 -4.17 26.45
N THR A 25 -16.54 -4.26 26.83
CA THR A 25 -17.67 -4.40 25.91
C THR A 25 -17.94 -3.12 25.11
N TYR A 26 -17.72 -1.96 25.70
CA TYR A 26 -18.08 -0.67 25.11
C TYR A 26 -16.97 0.38 25.24
N VAL A 27 -16.73 1.13 24.17
CA VAL A 27 -15.67 2.16 24.10
C VAL A 27 -16.31 3.54 24.04
N ASP A 28 -16.32 4.21 25.18
CA ASP A 28 -16.80 5.58 25.30
C ASP A 28 -15.76 6.64 24.88
N TRP A 29 -16.25 7.73 24.28
CA TRP A 29 -15.44 8.90 23.94
C TRP A 29 -14.94 9.67 25.17
N LYS A 30 -15.61 9.52 26.33
CA LYS A 30 -15.24 10.16 27.60
C LYS A 30 -13.97 9.56 28.22
N ASN A 31 -13.66 8.31 27.91
CA ASN A 31 -12.57 7.57 28.53
C ASN A 31 -11.23 7.87 27.86
N GLU A 32 -10.69 9.07 28.09
CA GLU A 32 -9.46 9.56 27.47
C GLU A 32 -8.26 8.60 27.68
N LYS A 33 -8.13 8.00 28.88
CA LYS A 33 -7.07 7.04 29.21
C LYS A 33 -7.09 5.81 28.29
N LEU A 34 -8.28 5.32 27.95
CA LEU A 34 -8.45 4.19 27.04
C LEU A 34 -8.13 4.60 25.60
N LEU A 35 -8.64 5.75 25.16
CA LEU A 35 -8.43 6.27 23.80
C LEU A 35 -6.95 6.58 23.51
N ARG A 36 -6.23 7.10 24.51
CA ARG A 36 -4.78 7.36 24.42
C ARG A 36 -3.96 6.11 24.11
N LYS A 37 -4.36 4.92 24.59
CA LYS A 37 -3.70 3.64 24.25
C LYS A 37 -3.83 3.30 22.76
N PHE A 38 -4.94 3.69 22.14
CA PHE A 38 -5.19 3.49 20.70
C PHE A 38 -4.59 4.58 19.81
N MET A 39 -3.95 5.59 20.40
CA MET A 39 -3.25 6.64 19.69
C MET A 39 -1.74 6.48 19.75
N SER A 40 -1.07 7.09 18.77
CA SER A 40 0.36 7.34 18.82
C SER A 40 0.64 8.62 19.61
N GLU A 41 1.91 8.82 19.98
CA GLU A 41 2.38 10.07 20.61
C GLU A 41 2.05 11.31 19.75
N ARG A 42 2.06 11.16 18.42
CA ARG A 42 1.69 12.22 17.46
C ARG A 42 0.18 12.45 17.36
N ALA A 43 -0.60 11.85 18.26
CA ALA A 43 -2.05 11.86 18.30
C ALA A 43 -2.74 11.23 17.07
N LYS A 44 -2.04 10.41 16.28
CA LYS A 44 -2.64 9.63 15.17
C LYS A 44 -3.24 8.33 15.68
N ILE A 45 -4.40 7.93 15.15
CA ILE A 45 -5.05 6.63 15.46
C ILE A 45 -4.15 5.50 14.98
N ARG A 46 -3.84 4.54 15.86
CA ARG A 46 -3.03 3.36 15.50
C ARG A 46 -3.82 2.44 14.58
N ALA A 47 -3.14 1.90 13.58
CA ALA A 47 -3.74 0.93 12.66
C ALA A 47 -4.08 -0.38 13.37
N ARG A 48 -5.14 -1.05 12.91
CA ARG A 48 -5.62 -2.35 13.39
C ARG A 48 -4.51 -3.40 13.58
N ARG A 49 -3.55 -3.45 12.66
CA ARG A 49 -2.41 -4.40 12.69
C ARG A 49 -1.47 -4.22 13.89
N VAL A 50 -1.44 -3.02 14.47
CA VAL A 50 -0.57 -2.69 15.61
C VAL A 50 -1.23 -3.09 16.92
N THR A 51 -2.53 -2.78 17.05
CA THR A 51 -3.34 -2.98 18.27
C THR A 51 -4.00 -4.35 18.34
N GLY A 52 -4.19 -5.06 17.22
CA GLY A 52 -4.83 -6.37 17.19
C GLY A 52 -6.36 -6.34 17.19
N ASN A 53 -6.99 -5.16 17.14
CA ASN A 53 -8.45 -4.99 17.20
C ASN A 53 -9.20 -5.74 16.08
N SER A 54 -10.45 -6.13 16.30
CA SER A 54 -11.35 -6.54 15.20
C SER A 54 -11.69 -5.35 14.29
N ALA A 55 -12.17 -5.61 13.06
CA ALA A 55 -12.59 -4.55 12.14
C ALA A 55 -13.74 -3.71 12.72
N GLN A 56 -14.73 -4.36 13.35
CA GLN A 56 -15.85 -3.70 14.02
C GLN A 56 -15.38 -2.85 15.21
N GLN A 57 -14.57 -3.45 16.09
CA GLN A 57 -13.97 -2.74 17.22
C GLN A 57 -13.15 -1.52 16.76
N GLN A 58 -12.39 -1.65 15.67
CA GLN A 58 -11.60 -0.54 15.15
C GLN A 58 -12.48 0.62 14.65
N LYS A 59 -13.63 0.34 14.03
CA LYS A 59 -14.61 1.37 13.64
C LYS A 59 -15.15 2.09 14.87
N LEU A 60 -15.63 1.34 15.87
CA LEU A 60 -16.14 1.89 17.14
C LEU A 60 -15.10 2.78 17.84
N VAL A 61 -13.86 2.31 17.95
CA VAL A 61 -12.75 3.11 18.53
C VAL A 61 -12.47 4.35 17.69
N ALA A 62 -12.48 4.24 16.37
CA ALA A 62 -12.21 5.39 15.50
C ALA A 62 -13.30 6.46 15.63
N ASP A 63 -14.56 6.06 15.71
CA ASP A 63 -15.69 6.98 15.87
C ASP A 63 -15.68 7.62 17.26
N ALA A 64 -15.41 6.84 18.32
CA ALA A 64 -15.20 7.38 19.66
C ALA A 64 -14.04 8.40 19.71
N ILE A 65 -12.93 8.16 19.01
CA ILE A 65 -11.80 9.11 18.95
C ILE A 65 -12.18 10.38 18.18
N LYS A 66 -12.96 10.29 17.10
CA LYS A 66 -13.42 11.47 16.35
C LYS A 66 -14.30 12.35 17.24
N LEU A 67 -15.29 11.75 17.91
CA LEU A 67 -16.15 12.46 18.87
C LEU A 67 -15.34 13.06 20.03
N ALA A 68 -14.39 12.32 20.59
CA ALA A 68 -13.53 12.83 21.66
C ALA A 68 -12.67 14.03 21.22
N ARG A 69 -12.30 14.10 19.93
CA ARG A 69 -11.56 15.24 19.37
C ARG A 69 -12.46 16.46 19.16
N GLU A 70 -13.70 16.26 18.73
CA GLU A 70 -14.71 17.33 18.64
C GLU A 70 -14.99 17.92 20.03
N MET A 71 -15.04 17.07 21.06
CA MET A 71 -15.21 17.47 22.46
C MET A 71 -13.91 17.96 23.12
N ALA A 72 -12.83 18.15 22.35
CA ALA A 72 -11.51 18.60 22.82
C ALA A 72 -10.88 17.78 23.97
N LEU A 73 -11.33 16.55 24.21
CA LEU A 73 -10.73 15.65 25.21
C LEU A 73 -9.38 15.10 24.73
N VAL A 74 -9.18 15.03 23.41
CA VAL A 74 -8.02 14.41 22.78
C VAL A 74 -7.45 15.34 21.69
N PRO A 75 -6.11 15.47 21.58
CA PRO A 75 -5.51 16.32 20.55
C PRO A 75 -5.69 15.78 19.12
N TYR A 76 -5.79 16.70 18.15
CA TYR A 76 -5.77 16.37 16.72
C TYR A 76 -4.36 16.07 16.21
N SER A 77 -3.35 16.77 16.72
CA SER A 77 -1.96 16.58 16.32
C SER A 77 -1.00 16.92 17.47
N ASN A 78 0.11 16.19 17.55
CA ASN A 78 1.24 16.57 18.38
C ASN A 78 2.49 16.62 17.50
N ARG A 79 3.05 17.83 17.34
CA ARG A 79 4.23 18.07 16.52
C ARG A 79 5.47 17.73 17.32
N VAL A 80 5.98 16.52 17.14
CA VAL A 80 7.31 16.16 17.66
C VAL A 80 8.35 16.92 16.84
N THR A 81 8.84 18.03 17.39
CA THR A 81 9.97 18.76 16.82
C THR A 81 11.22 17.95 17.10
N THR A 82 11.68 17.16 16.14
CA THR A 82 13.04 16.65 16.23
C THR A 82 13.95 17.86 16.10
N GLN A 83 14.46 18.37 17.23
CA GLN A 83 15.61 19.27 17.17
C GLN A 83 16.69 18.43 16.49
N ARG A 84 16.97 18.73 15.22
CA ARG A 84 18.16 18.22 14.57
C ARG A 84 19.30 18.87 15.33
N GLN A 85 19.81 18.19 16.34
CA GLN A 85 21.09 18.57 16.90
C GLN A 85 22.05 18.60 15.70
N ASN A 86 22.67 19.75 15.51
CA ASN A 86 23.68 20.00 14.51
C ASN A 86 24.87 19.09 14.84
N LYS A 87 24.76 17.81 14.50
CA LYS A 87 25.87 16.87 14.57
C LYS A 87 26.78 17.31 13.45
N GLU A 88 27.71 18.19 13.80
CA GLU A 88 28.85 18.54 12.97
C GLU A 88 29.31 17.28 12.26
N ARG A 89 29.33 17.37 10.95
CA ARG A 89 29.77 16.30 10.08
C ARG A 89 31.27 16.15 10.33
N ASP A 90 31.63 15.31 11.29
CA ASP A 90 32.99 14.86 11.50
C ASP A 90 33.47 14.17 10.22
N GLY A 91 34.09 14.96 9.33
CA GLY A 91 35.31 14.61 8.60
C GLY A 91 35.37 13.33 7.78
N ARG A 92 34.27 12.62 7.51
CA ARG A 92 34.28 11.42 6.64
C ARG A 92 33.61 11.71 5.31
N GLY A 93 34.48 12.08 4.36
CA GLY A 93 34.31 12.17 2.91
C GLY A 93 32.94 11.80 2.36
N ARG A 94 32.15 12.82 2.02
CA ARG A 94 31.12 12.66 1.00
C ARG A 94 31.85 12.65 -0.35
N ALA A 95 32.35 11.47 -0.74
CA ALA A 95 32.76 11.24 -2.12
C ALA A 95 31.66 11.77 -3.04
N ALA A 96 32.06 12.35 -4.18
CA ALA A 96 31.18 12.91 -5.19
C ALA A 96 29.95 12.01 -5.39
N GLY A 97 28.79 12.62 -5.64
CA GLY A 97 27.47 11.97 -5.67
C GLY A 97 27.39 10.69 -6.53
N PRO A 98 26.23 10.01 -6.53
CA PRO A 98 26.07 8.75 -7.27
C PRO A 98 26.63 8.89 -8.69
N ALA A 99 27.44 7.91 -9.11
CA ALA A 99 28.21 7.98 -10.34
C ALA A 99 27.37 8.50 -11.52
N PRO A 100 27.92 9.37 -12.38
CA PRO A 100 27.18 9.87 -13.52
C PRO A 100 26.69 8.70 -14.37
N ARG A 101 25.47 8.80 -14.89
CA ARG A 101 24.91 7.78 -15.79
C ARG A 101 25.81 7.70 -17.03
N PRO A 102 26.14 6.50 -17.54
CA PRO A 102 26.93 6.37 -18.76
C PRO A 102 26.17 7.01 -19.93
N SER A 103 26.86 7.84 -20.71
CA SER A 103 26.29 8.61 -21.83
C SER A 103 26.37 7.91 -23.19
N GLY A 104 26.86 6.66 -23.24
CA GLY A 104 26.92 5.86 -24.46
C GLY A 104 25.70 4.94 -24.60
N PRO A 105 25.15 4.75 -25.80
CA PRO A 105 24.21 3.65 -26.05
C PRO A 105 24.92 2.32 -25.74
N PRO A 106 24.21 1.30 -25.20
CA PRO A 106 24.81 -0.01 -24.97
C PRO A 106 25.40 -0.53 -26.29
N PRO A 107 26.60 -1.11 -26.29
CA PRO A 107 27.17 -1.68 -27.52
C PRO A 107 26.18 -2.71 -28.05
N GLY A 108 25.70 -2.47 -29.27
CA GLY A 108 24.82 -3.36 -30.00
C GLY A 108 25.47 -4.73 -30.09
N GLY A 109 24.69 -5.77 -29.80
CA GLY A 109 25.10 -7.16 -29.95
C GLY A 109 25.62 -7.37 -31.37
N ALA A 110 26.83 -7.91 -31.45
CA ALA A 110 27.36 -8.46 -32.67
C ALA A 110 26.55 -9.71 -33.07
N GLY A 111 26.13 -9.75 -34.33
CA GLY A 111 25.77 -10.97 -35.05
C GLY A 111 24.26 -11.20 -35.21
N GLU A 112 23.74 -10.85 -36.38
CA GLU A 112 22.99 -11.80 -37.23
C GLU A 112 22.73 -11.18 -38.61
N ASP A 113 23.03 -11.96 -39.62
CA ASP A 113 23.17 -11.63 -41.02
C ASP A 113 21.78 -11.72 -41.65
N VAL A 114 21.22 -10.60 -42.12
CA VAL A 114 19.93 -10.63 -42.84
C VAL A 114 20.23 -10.83 -44.33
N GLU A 115 20.29 -12.08 -44.74
CA GLU A 115 20.15 -12.52 -46.13
C GLU A 115 18.67 -12.33 -46.52
N THR A 116 18.37 -11.33 -47.35
CA THR A 116 17.03 -11.16 -47.93
C THR A 116 16.99 -11.89 -49.27
N ASP A 117 16.50 -13.13 -49.27
CA ASP A 117 16.03 -13.75 -50.50
C ASP A 117 14.56 -13.37 -50.70
N VAL A 118 14.31 -12.62 -51.76
CA VAL A 118 12.98 -12.22 -52.21
C VAL A 118 12.42 -13.39 -53.00
N ASP A 119 11.36 -14.03 -52.49
CA ASP A 119 10.54 -14.90 -53.33
C ASP A 119 9.06 -14.52 -53.27
N ASP A 120 8.49 -14.62 -54.46
CA ASP A 120 7.22 -14.10 -54.93
C ASP A 120 6.10 -15.12 -54.67
N SER A 121 4.87 -14.59 -54.69
CA SER A 121 3.61 -15.32 -54.89
C SER A 121 2.74 -15.69 -53.68
N ALA A 122 1.44 -15.65 -53.99
CA ALA A 122 0.29 -16.26 -53.33
C ALA A 122 -0.62 -15.34 -52.48
N VAL A 123 -1.51 -14.70 -53.25
CA VAL A 123 -2.92 -14.36 -53.04
C VAL A 123 -3.75 -15.30 -52.13
N ALA A 124 -4.87 -14.73 -51.65
CA ALA A 124 -6.11 -15.30 -51.07
C ALA A 124 -6.19 -15.21 -49.54
N GLY A 125 -7.26 -14.73 -48.89
CA GLY A 125 -8.64 -14.46 -49.30
C GLY A 125 -9.56 -14.85 -48.12
N GLU A 126 -10.64 -14.08 -47.90
CA GLU A 126 -11.78 -14.37 -46.99
C GLU A 126 -11.48 -14.46 -45.47
N GLY A 127 -12.31 -14.03 -44.52
CA GLY A 127 -13.69 -13.58 -44.50
C GLY A 127 -14.21 -13.69 -43.05
N ALA A 128 -15.38 -13.12 -42.81
CA ALA A 128 -16.30 -13.33 -41.67
C ALA A 128 -16.01 -12.62 -40.33
N GLU A 129 -16.70 -11.48 -40.18
CA GLU A 129 -17.35 -11.04 -38.95
C GLU A 129 -18.28 -12.15 -38.41
N ALA A 130 -18.31 -12.34 -37.09
CA ALA A 130 -19.38 -13.06 -36.41
C ALA A 130 -19.68 -12.38 -35.07
N GLU A 131 -20.74 -11.56 -35.10
CA GLU A 131 -21.48 -11.02 -33.98
C GLU A 131 -22.52 -12.06 -33.49
N ALA A 132 -22.83 -11.99 -32.19
CA ALA A 132 -23.94 -12.61 -31.46
C ALA A 132 -23.73 -14.05 -30.93
N PRO A 133 -24.32 -14.34 -29.75
CA PRO A 133 -25.71 -14.81 -29.82
C PRO A 133 -26.69 -14.07 -28.91
N LEU A 134 -27.87 -13.84 -29.48
CA LEU A 134 -29.15 -13.55 -28.84
C LEU A 134 -29.56 -14.66 -27.88
N VAL A 135 -30.16 -14.25 -26.77
CA VAL A 135 -30.86 -15.10 -25.80
C VAL A 135 -32.35 -14.77 -25.89
N SER A 136 -33.14 -15.71 -26.42
CA SER A 136 -34.61 -15.81 -26.32
C SER A 136 -34.95 -17.29 -26.46
N GLU A 137 -35.59 -17.90 -25.46
CA GLU A 137 -36.96 -18.47 -25.48
C GLU A 137 -36.89 -19.63 -24.45
N GLU A 138 -37.88 -20.11 -23.73
CA GLU A 138 -39.31 -19.85 -23.62
C GLU A 138 -39.80 -20.82 -22.49
N GLU A 139 -40.68 -20.30 -21.65
CA GLU A 139 -41.90 -20.90 -21.09
C GLU A 139 -42.02 -22.44 -20.88
N GLN A 140 -42.40 -22.85 -19.66
CA GLN A 140 -43.43 -23.88 -19.45
C GLN A 140 -44.33 -23.49 -18.28
N ALA A 141 -45.59 -23.18 -18.61
CA ALA A 141 -46.76 -23.34 -17.75
C ALA A 141 -47.69 -24.35 -18.46
#